data_AF-A0A8H7VX62-F1
#
_entry.id   AF-A0A8H7VX62-F1
#
_cell.length_a   1.000
_cell.length_b   1.000
_cell.length_c   1.000
_cell.angle_alpha   90.00
_cell.angle_beta   90.00
_cell.angle_gamma   90.00
#
_symmetry.space_group_name_H-M   'P 1'
#
loop_
_entity.id
_entity.type
_entity.pdbx_description
1 polymer ?
#
loop_
_entity_poly.entity_id
_entity_poly.type
_entity_poly.pdbx_seq_one_letter_code
_entity_poly.pdbx_strand_id
1 'polypeptide(L)'
;MFTNMVRTDGYGIDFILAGPERQSNKLPNLDVNDFTPEGINERFHLWGVDPGQINIFTASDGHDTDPHQLRKYPTAEYYTRAGLKKTNLHILNYKNADLQFQEAEQRITTHKTANLERFLEYVHSVLNNLDILLQFYDHRFTALRFLNYIGRQRADAEMTCSNCSGNNTEDVRIDDVSLFGVLHCLNQSCNTLWQRDINSSRNMHSISWNVIMNHEVPSGFQRQ
;
A
#
# COMPACT_ATOMS: atom_id res chain seq x y z
N MET A 1 4.05 -25.65 15.01
CA MET A 1 3.12 -26.01 16.10
C MET A 1 2.29 -24.79 16.44
N PHE A 2 0.96 -24.93 16.57
CA PHE A 2 0.11 -23.83 17.01
C PHE A 2 0.44 -23.44 18.44
N THR A 3 0.59 -22.13 18.70
CA THR A 3 1.05 -21.65 20.02
C THR A 3 -0.09 -21.45 21.02
N ASN A 4 -1.32 -21.86 20.67
CA ASN A 4 -2.54 -21.57 21.43
C ASN A 4 -2.78 -20.06 21.63
N MET A 5 -2.21 -19.22 20.78
CA MET A 5 -2.45 -17.78 20.83
C MET A 5 -3.19 -17.31 19.58
N VAL A 6 -4.34 -16.67 19.82
CA VAL A 6 -5.16 -16.01 18.82
C VAL A 6 -5.17 -14.53 19.16
N ARG A 7 -4.88 -13.68 18.17
CA ARG A 7 -4.97 -12.22 18.31
C ARG A 7 -6.05 -11.69 17.39
N THR A 8 -6.69 -10.61 17.80
CA THR A 8 -7.67 -9.90 16.97
C THR A 8 -7.59 -8.41 17.26
N ASP A 9 -7.76 -7.60 16.23
CA ASP A 9 -7.85 -6.14 16.30
C ASP A 9 -9.30 -5.64 16.12
N GLY A 10 -10.28 -6.54 16.17
CA GLY A 10 -11.69 -6.25 15.91
C GLY A 10 -12.09 -6.26 14.44
N TYR A 11 -11.14 -6.41 13.50
CA TYR A 11 -11.39 -6.52 12.06
C TYR A 11 -10.82 -7.82 11.46
N GLY A 12 -9.72 -8.34 12.02
CA GLY A 12 -9.08 -9.59 11.62
C GLY A 12 -8.77 -10.51 12.80
N ILE A 13 -8.44 -11.76 12.50
CA ILE A 13 -8.01 -12.76 13.47
C ILE A 13 -6.70 -13.39 12.99
N ASP A 14 -5.67 -13.32 13.83
CA ASP A 14 -4.37 -13.94 13.61
C ASP A 14 -4.21 -15.19 14.47
N PHE A 15 -3.78 -16.28 13.84
CA PHE A 15 -3.36 -17.50 14.52
C PHE A 15 -1.84 -17.56 14.55
N ILE A 16 -1.26 -17.58 15.75
CA ILE A 16 0.19 -17.63 15.88
C ILE A 16 0.65 -19.09 15.79
N LEU A 17 1.47 -19.40 14.79
CA LEU A 17 2.10 -20.69 14.61
C LEU A 17 3.61 -20.54 14.89
N ALA A 18 4.14 -21.32 15.82
CA ALA A 18 5.59 -21.43 16.02
C ALA A 18 6.17 -22.43 15.04
N GLY A 19 7.07 -21.98 14.16
CA GLY A 19 7.96 -22.87 13.43
C GLY A 19 9.09 -23.37 14.32
N PRO A 20 9.77 -24.49 13.96
CA PRO A 20 11.04 -24.84 14.57
C PRO A 20 12.02 -23.67 14.42
N GLU A 21 12.73 -23.35 15.49
CA GLU A 21 13.74 -22.28 15.49
C GLU A 21 14.81 -22.64 14.45
N ARG A 22 14.78 -21.96 13.30
CA ARG A 22 15.90 -22.05 12.37
C ARG A 22 17.08 -21.41 13.11
N GLN A 23 18.14 -22.17 13.35
CA GLN A 23 19.44 -21.61 13.67
C GLN A 23 19.91 -20.83 12.44
N SER A 24 19.36 -19.63 12.23
CA SER A 24 20.04 -18.64 11.41
C SER A 24 21.15 -18.09 12.28
N ASN A 25 22.37 -18.04 11.76
CA ASN A 25 23.40 -17.16 12.30
C ASN A 25 22.72 -15.80 12.50
N LYS A 26 22.52 -15.38 13.75
CA LYS A 26 21.91 -14.08 14.03
C LYS A 26 22.73 -13.07 13.26
N LEU A 27 22.07 -12.27 12.42
CA LEU A 27 22.74 -11.16 11.76
C LEU A 27 23.40 -10.31 12.86
N PRO A 28 24.63 -9.82 12.64
CA PRO A 28 25.29 -8.97 13.61
C PRO A 28 24.38 -7.77 13.90
N ASN A 29 24.32 -7.40 15.18
CA ASN A 29 23.53 -6.27 15.62
C ASN A 29 24.31 -5.01 15.21
N LEU A 30 23.94 -4.39 14.09
CA LEU A 30 24.62 -3.22 13.56
C LEU A 30 24.17 -1.97 14.33
N ASP A 31 25.14 -1.18 14.78
CA ASP A 31 24.98 0.16 15.34
C ASP A 31 25.32 1.21 14.27
N VAL A 32 24.85 2.45 14.45
CA VAL A 32 25.16 3.59 13.57
C VAL A 32 26.67 3.80 13.45
N ASN A 33 27.43 3.48 14.50
CA ASN A 33 28.88 3.55 14.51
C ASN A 33 29.58 2.50 13.63
N ASP A 34 28.87 1.44 13.21
CA ASP A 34 29.41 0.44 12.29
C ASP A 34 29.47 0.94 10.83
N PHE A 35 28.85 2.09 10.55
CA PHE A 35 28.87 2.74 9.24
C PHE A 35 29.93 3.83 9.21
N THR A 36 31.15 3.49 8.80
CA THR A 36 32.20 4.51 8.61
C THR A 36 31.91 5.37 7.37
N PRO A 37 32.24 6.67 7.37
CA PRO A 37 32.06 7.52 6.19
C PRO A 37 32.72 6.95 4.93
N GLU A 38 33.89 6.31 5.06
CA GLU A 38 34.57 5.65 3.96
C GLU A 38 33.79 4.42 3.48
N GLY A 39 33.29 3.59 4.41
CA GLY A 39 32.51 2.40 4.09
C GLY A 39 31.16 2.72 3.45
N ILE A 40 30.50 3.79 3.90
CA ILE A 40 29.27 4.32 3.29
C ILE A 40 29.59 4.83 1.89
N ASN A 41 30.55 5.75 1.74
CA ASN A 41 30.81 6.39 0.45
C ASN A 41 31.36 5.43 -0.62
N GLU A 42 32.06 4.36 -0.23
CA GLU A 42 32.62 3.37 -1.16
C GLU A 42 31.65 2.21 -1.49
N ARG A 43 30.72 1.86 -0.59
CA ARG A 43 29.85 0.69 -0.75
C ARG A 43 28.36 1.00 -0.78
N PHE A 44 27.96 2.22 -0.40
CA PHE A 44 26.57 2.63 -0.23
C PHE A 44 26.28 3.96 -0.92
N HIS A 45 25.50 3.89 -2.00
CA HIS A 45 24.85 5.05 -2.59
C HIS A 45 23.67 5.49 -1.73
N LEU A 46 23.81 6.65 -1.09
CA LEU A 46 22.81 7.23 -0.21
C LEU A 46 21.63 7.79 -1.04
N TRP A 47 20.40 7.40 -0.67
CA TRP A 47 19.19 7.99 -1.23
C TRP A 47 18.37 8.64 -0.12
N GLY A 48 18.08 9.93 -0.27
CA GLY A 48 17.08 10.63 0.53
C GLY A 48 15.69 10.26 0.04
N VAL A 49 14.85 9.70 0.91
CA VAL A 49 13.47 9.33 0.59
C VAL A 49 12.51 10.28 1.31
N ASP A 50 11.64 10.92 0.53
CA ASP A 50 10.60 11.83 1.01
C ASP A 50 9.21 11.34 0.58
N PRO A 51 8.32 11.00 1.53
CA PRO A 51 6.91 10.75 1.22
C PRO A 51 6.20 12.08 0.92
N GLY A 52 5.42 12.13 -0.16
CA GLY A 52 4.81 13.38 -0.63
C GLY A 52 3.31 13.28 -0.91
N GLN A 53 2.68 14.43 -1.16
CA GLN A 53 1.27 14.46 -1.59
C GLN A 53 1.10 14.01 -3.05
N ILE A 54 2.01 14.44 -3.92
CA ILE A 54 1.95 14.16 -5.38
C ILE A 54 2.50 12.77 -5.69
N ASN A 55 3.52 12.33 -4.95
CA ASN A 55 4.13 11.01 -5.09
C ASN A 55 4.05 10.30 -3.74
N ILE A 56 3.65 9.03 -3.74
CA ILE A 56 3.69 8.17 -2.55
C ILE A 56 5.09 8.20 -1.94
N PHE A 57 6.11 8.24 -2.77
CA PHE A 57 7.45 8.63 -2.38
C PHE A 57 8.22 9.27 -3.54
N THR A 58 9.18 10.12 -3.19
CA THR A 58 10.25 10.59 -4.04
C THR A 58 11.57 10.18 -3.40
N ALA A 59 12.50 9.66 -4.19
CA ALA A 59 13.85 9.35 -3.74
C ALA A 59 14.86 10.14 -4.58
N SER A 60 15.90 10.69 -3.94
CA SER A 60 16.99 11.45 -4.57
C SER A 60 18.34 10.89 -4.13
N ASP A 61 19.31 10.73 -5.04
CA ASP A 61 20.70 10.34 -4.73
C ASP A 61 21.65 11.52 -4.52
N GLY A 62 21.15 12.75 -4.61
CA GLY A 62 21.92 13.97 -4.40
C GLY A 62 21.12 15.04 -3.67
N HIS A 63 21.84 15.93 -2.99
CA HIS A 63 21.29 17.08 -2.27
C HIS A 63 21.75 18.43 -2.87
N ASP A 64 22.82 18.43 -3.67
CA ASP A 64 23.43 19.64 -4.19
C ASP A 64 22.87 20.05 -5.56
N THR A 65 23.37 21.17 -6.11
CA THR A 65 22.95 21.71 -7.41
C THR A 65 23.41 20.89 -8.61
N ASP A 66 24.24 19.87 -8.39
CA ASP A 66 24.70 18.97 -9.42
C ASP A 66 23.57 18.06 -9.93
N PRO A 67 23.65 17.60 -11.19
CA PRO A 67 22.69 16.64 -11.72
C PRO A 67 22.62 15.37 -10.86
N HIS A 68 21.44 15.08 -10.33
CA HIS A 68 21.16 13.91 -9.51
C HIS A 68 19.92 13.18 -10.02
N GLN A 69 19.81 11.90 -9.68
CA GLN A 69 18.70 11.06 -10.08
C GLN A 69 17.52 11.23 -9.13
N LEU A 70 16.33 11.32 -9.72
CA LEU A 70 15.07 11.34 -8.98
C LEU A 70 14.21 10.15 -9.37
N ARG A 71 13.79 9.37 -8.38
CA ARG A 71 12.83 8.28 -8.53
C ARG A 71 11.54 8.65 -7.84
N LYS A 72 10.41 8.45 -8.51
CA LYS A 72 9.09 8.86 -8.03
C LYS A 72 8.10 7.75 -8.27
N TYR A 73 7.25 7.49 -7.29
CA TYR A 73 6.04 6.70 -7.46
C TYR A 73 4.81 7.61 -7.32
N PRO A 74 4.18 8.03 -8.44
CA PRO A 74 3.10 9.01 -8.40
C PRO A 74 1.87 8.47 -7.67
N THR A 75 1.27 9.31 -6.83
CA THR A 75 0.02 9.01 -6.11
C THR A 75 -1.12 8.66 -7.09
N ALA A 76 -1.15 9.29 -8.26
CA ALA A 76 -2.13 9.00 -9.31
C ALA A 76 -1.95 7.61 -9.92
N GLU A 77 -0.71 7.11 -10.03
CA GLU A 77 -0.42 5.76 -10.52
C GLU A 77 -0.89 4.73 -9.48
N TYR A 78 -0.54 4.94 -8.21
CA TYR A 78 -1.01 4.12 -7.09
C TYR A 78 -2.54 4.00 -7.06
N TYR A 79 -3.27 5.12 -7.09
CA TYR A 79 -4.73 5.09 -7.05
C TYR A 79 -5.37 4.39 -8.26
N THR A 80 -4.68 4.37 -9.40
CA THR A 80 -5.14 3.63 -10.58
C THR A 80 -4.95 2.14 -10.36
N ARG A 81 -3.76 1.71 -9.94
CA ARG A 81 -3.45 0.29 -9.66
C ARG A 81 -4.28 -0.28 -8.52
N ALA A 82 -4.49 0.50 -7.45
CA ALA A 82 -5.31 0.12 -6.31
C ALA A 82 -6.82 0.11 -6.60
N GLY A 83 -7.25 0.41 -7.83
CA GLY A 83 -8.65 0.33 -8.25
C GLY A 83 -9.56 1.48 -7.79
N LEU A 84 -9.01 2.48 -7.08
CA LEU A 84 -9.79 3.59 -6.51
C LEU A 84 -10.44 4.47 -7.59
N LYS A 85 -9.80 4.65 -8.76
CA LYS A 85 -10.41 5.36 -9.89
C LYS A 85 -11.70 4.68 -10.39
N LYS A 86 -11.68 3.34 -10.47
CA LYS A 86 -12.86 2.56 -10.90
C LYS A 86 -13.99 2.67 -9.88
N THR A 87 -13.66 2.58 -8.60
CA THR A 87 -14.64 2.76 -7.52
C THR A 87 -15.24 4.17 -7.52
N ASN A 88 -14.43 5.21 -7.69
CA ASN A 88 -14.93 6.59 -7.78
C ASN A 88 -15.88 6.78 -8.97
N LEU A 89 -15.61 6.13 -10.11
CA LEU A 89 -16.52 6.14 -11.26
C LEU A 89 -17.85 5.45 -10.93
N HIS A 90 -17.83 4.30 -10.23
CA HIS A 90 -19.06 3.65 -9.77
C HIS A 90 -19.86 4.54 -8.82
N ILE A 91 -19.20 5.17 -7.85
CA ILE A 91 -19.86 6.09 -6.91
C ILE A 91 -20.49 7.26 -7.67
N LEU A 92 -19.77 7.85 -8.63
CA LEU A 92 -20.29 8.93 -9.46
C LEU A 92 -21.53 8.49 -10.26
N ASN A 93 -21.51 7.28 -10.83
CA ASN A 93 -22.66 6.73 -11.54
C ASN A 93 -23.85 6.51 -10.60
N TYR A 94 -23.63 6.05 -9.37
CA TYR A 94 -24.70 5.92 -8.38
C TYR A 94 -25.29 7.28 -8.01
N LYS A 95 -24.44 8.28 -7.79
CA LYS A 95 -24.90 9.66 -7.54
C LYS A 95 -25.71 10.20 -8.71
N ASN A 96 -25.28 9.96 -9.93
CA ASN A 96 -25.98 10.43 -11.13
C ASN A 96 -27.30 9.72 -11.41
N ALA A 97 -27.49 8.50 -10.89
CA ALA A 97 -28.72 7.74 -11.05
C ALA A 97 -29.78 8.04 -9.99
N ASP A 98 -29.41 8.67 -8.87
CA ASP A 98 -30.29 8.93 -7.73
C ASP A 98 -30.61 10.43 -7.62
N LEU A 99 -31.72 10.85 -8.24
CA LEU A 99 -32.19 12.24 -8.18
C LEU A 99 -32.43 12.74 -6.75
N GLN A 100 -32.95 11.88 -5.87
CA GLN A 100 -33.24 12.25 -4.49
C GLN A 100 -31.95 12.56 -3.73
N PHE A 101 -30.93 11.73 -3.92
CA PHE A 101 -29.60 11.99 -3.37
C PHE A 101 -28.98 13.26 -3.97
N GLN A 102 -29.08 13.49 -5.28
CA GLN A 102 -28.51 14.70 -5.90
C GLN A 102 -29.12 15.99 -5.34
N GLU A 103 -30.44 16.03 -5.19
CA GLU A 103 -31.13 17.18 -4.59
C GLU A 103 -30.72 17.38 -3.13
N ALA A 104 -30.59 16.29 -2.37
CA ALA A 104 -30.12 16.34 -0.98
C ALA A 104 -28.67 16.84 -0.90
N GLU A 105 -27.78 16.36 -1.76
CA GLU A 105 -26.37 16.75 -1.82
C GLU A 105 -26.21 18.25 -2.15
N GLN A 106 -27.03 18.79 -3.05
CA GLN A 106 -27.02 20.23 -3.39
C GLN A 106 -27.50 21.14 -2.25
N ARG A 107 -28.32 20.62 -1.33
CA ARG A 107 -28.80 21.37 -0.15
C ARG A 107 -27.79 21.38 1.00
N ILE A 108 -26.76 20.53 0.96
CA ILE A 108 -25.71 20.49 1.97
C ILE A 108 -24.77 21.67 1.76
N THR A 109 -24.61 22.50 2.80
CA THR A 109 -23.69 23.65 2.73
C THR A 109 -22.23 23.20 2.91
N THR A 110 -21.28 24.10 2.72
CA THR A 110 -19.85 23.73 2.85
C THR A 110 -19.39 23.72 4.30
N HIS A 111 -18.68 22.65 4.70
CA HIS A 111 -18.01 22.57 6.00
C HIS A 111 -16.66 23.31 6.05
N LYS A 112 -16.15 23.78 4.91
CA LYS A 112 -14.84 24.45 4.81
C LYS A 112 -14.96 25.91 5.25
N THR A 113 -15.13 26.13 6.54
CA THR A 113 -15.34 27.45 7.14
C THR A 113 -14.68 27.53 8.51
N ALA A 114 -14.10 28.69 8.84
CA ALA A 114 -13.63 29.01 10.20
C ALA A 114 -14.72 29.72 11.04
N ASN A 115 -15.86 30.04 10.44
CA ASN A 115 -16.99 30.68 11.12
C ASN A 115 -17.93 29.62 11.72
N LEU A 116 -18.24 29.77 13.01
CA LEU A 116 -19.05 28.83 13.78
C LEU A 116 -20.50 28.73 13.27
N GLU A 117 -21.13 29.85 12.96
CA GLU A 117 -22.53 29.87 12.47
C GLU A 117 -22.65 29.09 11.16
N ARG A 118 -21.73 29.33 10.21
CA ARG A 118 -21.67 28.57 8.96
C ARG A 118 -21.39 27.08 9.17
N PHE A 119 -20.61 26.73 10.18
CA PHE A 119 -20.37 25.34 10.53
C PHE A 119 -21.63 24.68 11.12
N LEU A 120 -22.37 25.40 11.97
CA LEU A 120 -23.66 24.93 12.50
C LEU A 120 -24.69 24.78 11.37
N GLU A 121 -24.76 25.71 10.43
CA GLU A 121 -25.58 25.59 9.22
C GLU A 121 -25.24 24.32 8.43
N TYR A 122 -23.96 23.99 8.26
CA TYR A 122 -23.52 22.73 7.67
C TYR A 122 -24.03 21.53 8.43
N VAL A 123 -23.82 21.47 9.75
CA VAL A 123 -24.28 20.35 10.59
C VAL A 123 -25.80 20.18 10.46
N HIS A 124 -26.57 21.26 10.55
CA HIS A 124 -28.02 21.23 10.36
C HIS A 124 -28.41 20.73 8.96
N SER A 125 -27.74 21.19 7.91
CA SER A 125 -28.01 20.73 6.54
C SER A 125 -27.76 19.24 6.35
N VAL A 126 -26.71 18.69 6.97
CA VAL A 126 -26.42 17.25 6.93
C VAL A 126 -27.46 16.46 7.72
N LEU A 127 -27.79 16.89 8.95
CA LEU A 127 -28.77 16.21 9.80
C LEU A 127 -30.16 16.19 9.17
N ASN A 128 -30.58 17.29 8.53
CA ASN A 128 -31.87 17.36 7.83
C ASN A 128 -31.96 16.43 6.61
N ASN A 129 -30.82 16.01 6.05
CA ASN A 129 -30.76 15.08 4.92
C ASN A 129 -30.25 13.69 5.34
N LEU A 130 -30.12 13.43 6.64
CA LEU A 130 -29.42 12.24 7.17
C LEU A 130 -30.02 10.94 6.65
N ASP A 131 -31.35 10.82 6.63
CA ASP A 131 -32.03 9.60 6.18
C ASP A 131 -31.71 9.26 4.72
N ILE A 132 -31.71 10.27 3.85
CA ILE A 132 -31.39 10.12 2.42
C ILE A 132 -29.92 9.71 2.26
N LEU A 133 -29.02 10.34 3.03
CA LEU A 133 -27.60 10.00 3.01
C LEU A 133 -27.35 8.56 3.48
N LEU A 134 -27.98 8.12 4.57
CA LEU A 134 -27.82 6.76 5.11
C LEU A 134 -28.42 5.70 4.18
N GLN A 135 -29.56 6.00 3.52
CA GLN A 135 -30.16 5.11 2.53
C GLN A 135 -29.29 5.00 1.27
N PHE A 136 -28.67 6.10 0.83
CA PHE A 136 -27.78 6.10 -0.33
C PHE A 136 -26.49 5.30 -0.06
N TYR A 137 -25.81 5.56 1.06
CA TYR A 137 -24.56 4.90 1.44
C TYR A 137 -24.78 3.51 2.08
N ASP A 138 -25.52 2.67 1.37
CA ASP A 138 -25.87 1.32 1.80
C ASP A 138 -24.71 0.30 1.70
N HIS A 139 -25.07 -0.98 1.85
CA HIS A 139 -24.15 -2.12 1.76
C HIS A 139 -23.32 -2.19 0.47
N ARG A 140 -23.75 -1.61 -0.66
CA ARG A 140 -22.96 -1.57 -1.91
C ARG A 140 -21.64 -0.83 -1.72
N PHE A 141 -21.63 0.21 -0.88
CA PHE A 141 -20.42 0.95 -0.54
C PHE A 141 -19.48 0.14 0.37
N THR A 142 -20.00 -0.78 1.17
CA THR A 142 -19.19 -1.75 1.92
C THR A 142 -18.45 -2.70 0.97
N ALA A 143 -19.13 -3.21 -0.06
CA ALA A 143 -18.48 -4.02 -1.08
C ALA A 143 -17.39 -3.24 -1.84
N LEU A 144 -17.66 -1.99 -2.21
CA LEU A 144 -16.65 -1.12 -2.84
C LEU A 144 -15.46 -0.84 -1.92
N ARG A 145 -15.69 -0.63 -0.62
CA ARG A 145 -14.61 -0.48 0.38
C ARG A 145 -13.75 -1.74 0.48
N PHE A 146 -14.37 -2.92 0.48
CA PHE A 146 -13.65 -4.19 0.50
C PHE A 146 -12.83 -4.40 -0.78
N LEU A 147 -13.38 -4.07 -1.95
CA LEU A 147 -12.64 -4.12 -3.21
C LEU A 147 -11.48 -3.14 -3.24
N ASN A 148 -11.64 -1.92 -2.71
CA ASN A 148 -10.55 -0.96 -2.57
C ASN A 148 -9.47 -1.49 -1.62
N TYR A 149 -9.86 -2.14 -0.52
CA TYR A 149 -8.89 -2.78 0.39
C TYR A 149 -8.08 -3.85 -0.34
N ILE A 150 -8.74 -4.79 -1.03
CA ILE A 150 -8.06 -5.80 -1.86
C ILE A 150 -7.19 -5.14 -2.95
N GLY A 151 -7.69 -4.09 -3.59
CA GLY A 151 -6.96 -3.36 -4.63
C GLY A 151 -5.67 -2.74 -4.10
N ARG A 152 -5.70 -2.10 -2.92
CA ARG A 152 -4.50 -1.60 -2.24
C ARG A 152 -3.54 -2.74 -1.92
N GLN A 153 -4.05 -3.79 -1.31
CA GLN A 153 -3.30 -4.99 -0.99
C GLN A 153 -2.63 -5.63 -2.22
N ARG A 154 -3.29 -5.61 -3.39
CA ARG A 154 -2.73 -6.08 -4.67
C ARG A 154 -1.72 -5.12 -5.28
N ALA A 155 -1.98 -3.82 -5.25
CA ALA A 155 -1.00 -2.82 -5.69
C ALA A 155 0.29 -2.91 -4.84
N ASP A 156 0.13 -3.23 -3.57
CA ASP A 156 1.25 -3.51 -2.65
C ASP A 156 1.86 -4.91 -2.89
N ALA A 157 1.12 -5.87 -3.47
CA ALA A 157 1.58 -7.24 -3.79
C ALA A 157 2.13 -7.43 -5.23
N GLU A 158 1.83 -6.53 -6.16
CA GLU A 158 2.53 -6.38 -7.45
C GLU A 158 4.02 -6.05 -7.27
N MET A 159 4.45 -5.86 -6.02
CA MET A 159 5.83 -5.98 -5.58
C MET A 159 6.36 -7.38 -5.91
N THR A 160 7.04 -7.47 -7.05
CA THR A 160 7.96 -8.49 -7.56
C THR A 160 8.37 -9.59 -6.56
N CYS A 161 8.40 -10.85 -6.97
CA CYS A 161 8.97 -11.92 -6.15
C CYS A 161 10.44 -11.62 -5.79
N SER A 162 10.74 -11.48 -4.51
CA SER A 162 12.09 -11.19 -4.01
C SER A 162 13.12 -12.28 -4.34
N ASN A 163 12.68 -13.50 -4.65
CA ASN A 163 13.58 -14.61 -5.00
C ASN A 163 14.07 -14.54 -6.46
N CYS A 164 13.14 -14.35 -7.40
CA CYS A 164 13.43 -14.48 -8.84
C CYS A 164 13.25 -13.17 -9.61
N SER A 165 12.87 -12.09 -8.93
CA SER A 165 12.54 -10.81 -9.54
C SER A 165 11.41 -10.87 -10.59
N GLY A 166 10.58 -11.92 -10.55
CA GLY A 166 9.42 -12.06 -11.43
C GLY A 166 8.20 -11.29 -10.88
N ASN A 167 7.41 -10.70 -11.76
CA ASN A 167 6.19 -9.95 -11.44
C ASN A 167 4.91 -10.81 -11.41
N ASN A 168 5.05 -12.14 -11.51
CA ASN A 168 3.93 -13.08 -11.52
C ASN A 168 3.82 -13.78 -10.15
N THR A 169 3.20 -13.09 -9.19
CA THR A 169 2.81 -13.66 -7.90
C THR A 169 1.31 -13.57 -7.72
N GLU A 170 0.69 -14.62 -7.16
CA GLU A 170 -0.74 -14.64 -6.86
C GLU A 170 -1.02 -15.01 -5.41
N ASP A 171 -2.21 -14.68 -4.92
CA ASP A 171 -2.66 -15.11 -3.60
C ASP A 171 -2.87 -16.64 -3.60
N VAL A 172 -2.32 -17.33 -2.60
CA VAL A 172 -2.54 -18.77 -2.43
C VAL A 172 -4.03 -19.03 -2.23
N ARG A 173 -4.57 -20.05 -2.91
CA ARG A 173 -5.97 -20.48 -2.76
C ARG A 173 -6.05 -21.85 -2.09
N ILE A 174 -6.95 -21.98 -1.11
CA ILE A 174 -7.31 -23.26 -0.49
C ILE A 174 -8.84 -23.34 -0.54
N ASP A 175 -9.38 -24.39 -1.15
CA ASP A 175 -10.82 -24.65 -1.25
C ASP A 175 -11.63 -23.40 -1.66
N ASP A 176 -11.21 -22.79 -2.78
CA ASP A 176 -11.75 -21.56 -3.38
C ASP A 176 -11.56 -20.26 -2.58
N VAL A 177 -10.99 -20.33 -1.38
CA VAL A 177 -10.70 -19.17 -0.52
C VAL A 177 -9.27 -18.66 -0.75
N SER A 178 -9.12 -17.37 -1.04
CA SER A 178 -7.83 -16.70 -1.19
C SER A 178 -7.24 -16.31 0.17
N LEU A 179 -5.99 -16.71 0.42
CA LEU A 179 -5.18 -16.32 1.57
C LEU A 179 -4.37 -15.07 1.24
N PHE A 180 -4.95 -13.90 1.48
CA PHE A 180 -4.30 -12.61 1.17
C PHE A 180 -2.97 -12.37 1.91
N GLY A 181 -2.63 -13.12 2.96
CA GLY A 181 -1.33 -12.99 3.63
C GLY A 181 -0.17 -13.71 2.93
N VAL A 182 -0.45 -14.58 1.95
CA VAL A 182 0.53 -15.51 1.36
C VAL A 182 0.50 -15.43 -0.16
N LEU A 183 1.65 -15.14 -0.75
CA LEU A 183 1.87 -15.08 -2.18
C LEU A 183 2.56 -16.35 -2.68
N HIS A 184 2.15 -16.83 -3.85
CA HIS A 184 2.81 -17.88 -4.61
C HIS A 184 3.41 -17.29 -5.88
N CYS A 185 4.70 -17.53 -6.11
CA CYS A 185 5.35 -17.15 -7.36
C CYS A 185 5.02 -18.17 -8.46
N LEU A 186 4.34 -17.70 -9.50
CA LEU A 186 3.92 -18.50 -10.65
C LEU A 186 5.05 -18.83 -11.64
N ASN A 187 6.24 -18.28 -11.43
CA ASN A 187 7.41 -18.70 -12.19
C ASN A 187 7.74 -20.16 -11.81
N GLN A 188 7.55 -21.09 -12.75
CA GLN A 188 7.71 -22.53 -12.53
C GLN A 188 9.09 -22.94 -12.01
N SER A 189 10.15 -22.18 -12.32
CA SER A 189 11.50 -22.45 -11.79
C SER A 189 11.72 -21.89 -10.38
N CYS A 190 10.89 -20.93 -9.95
CA CYS A 190 10.97 -20.30 -8.63
C CYS A 190 10.01 -20.99 -7.64
N ASN A 191 8.72 -21.01 -7.97
CA ASN A 191 7.65 -21.65 -7.20
C ASN A 191 7.59 -21.26 -5.71
N THR A 192 8.24 -20.16 -5.31
CA THR A 192 8.40 -19.76 -3.92
C THR A 192 7.09 -19.27 -3.33
N LEU A 193 6.81 -19.71 -2.10
CA LEU A 193 5.74 -19.18 -1.26
C LEU A 193 6.31 -18.10 -0.33
N TRP A 194 5.65 -16.95 -0.28
CA TRP A 194 6.04 -15.81 0.53
C TRP A 194 4.91 -15.38 1.45
N GLN A 195 5.23 -15.04 2.69
CA GLN A 195 4.37 -14.12 3.42
C GLN A 195 4.54 -12.73 2.76
N ARG A 196 3.42 -12.05 2.49
CA ARG A 196 3.38 -10.84 1.65
C ARG A 196 4.31 -9.75 2.17
N ASP A 197 4.26 -9.45 3.46
CA ASP A 197 5.07 -8.38 4.06
C ASP A 197 6.55 -8.73 4.04
N ILE A 198 6.91 -10.00 4.27
CA ILE A 198 8.31 -10.46 4.14
C ILE A 198 8.81 -10.28 2.72
N ASN A 199 7.99 -10.58 1.70
CA ASN A 199 8.37 -10.35 0.30
C ASN A 199 8.62 -8.86 0.05
N SER A 200 7.69 -8.01 0.48
CA SER A 200 7.81 -6.56 0.33
C SER A 200 9.04 -5.99 1.07
N SER A 201 9.32 -6.43 2.30
CA SER A 201 10.53 -6.04 3.02
C SER A 201 11.80 -6.47 2.31
N ARG A 202 11.83 -7.68 1.74
CA ARG A 202 12.98 -8.16 0.96
C ARG A 202 13.16 -7.42 -0.35
N ASN A 203 12.07 -7.03 -1.00
CA ASN A 203 12.10 -6.19 -2.19
C ASN A 203 12.66 -4.80 -1.88
N MET A 204 12.18 -4.15 -0.82
CA MET A 204 12.73 -2.87 -0.36
C MET A 204 14.22 -2.99 -0.06
N HIS A 205 14.63 -4.00 0.70
CA HIS A 205 16.05 -4.26 0.97
C HIS A 205 16.86 -4.50 -0.31
N SER A 206 16.35 -5.33 -1.23
CA SER A 206 17.06 -5.66 -2.48
C SER A 206 17.23 -4.43 -3.39
N ILE A 207 16.19 -3.60 -3.52
CA ILE A 207 16.28 -2.35 -4.29
C ILE A 207 17.30 -1.43 -3.63
N SER A 208 17.18 -1.19 -2.32
CA SER A 208 18.11 -0.36 -1.57
C SER A 208 19.54 -0.87 -1.72
N TRP A 209 19.79 -2.17 -1.51
CA TRP A 209 21.12 -2.78 -1.60
C TRP A 209 21.76 -2.68 -2.98
N ASN A 210 21.01 -2.94 -4.06
CA ASN A 210 21.57 -2.84 -5.41
C ASN A 210 21.90 -1.39 -5.77
N VAL A 211 21.02 -0.46 -5.38
CA VAL A 211 21.26 0.97 -5.51
C VAL A 211 22.52 1.39 -4.73
N ILE A 212 22.63 0.91 -3.49
CA ILE A 212 23.75 1.12 -2.57
C ILE A 212 25.08 0.65 -3.19
N MET A 213 25.10 -0.54 -3.78
CA MET A 213 26.31 -1.15 -4.36
C MET A 213 26.61 -0.70 -5.80
N ASN A 214 25.92 0.33 -6.32
CA ASN A 214 26.02 0.74 -7.73
C ASN A 214 25.75 -0.41 -8.73
N HIS A 215 24.90 -1.35 -8.34
CA HIS A 215 24.42 -2.41 -9.22
C HIS A 215 23.16 -1.97 -9.95
N GLU A 216 22.88 -2.62 -11.07
CA GLU A 216 21.60 -2.45 -11.73
C GLU A 216 20.47 -2.85 -10.77
N VAL A 217 19.41 -2.04 -10.77
CA VAL A 217 18.18 -2.36 -10.05
C VAL A 217 17.69 -3.71 -10.58
N PRO A 218 17.23 -4.63 -9.71
CA PRO A 218 16.75 -5.93 -10.18
C PRO A 218 15.69 -5.75 -11.27
N SER A 219 15.79 -6.56 -12.33
CA SER A 219 15.03 -6.41 -13.58
C SER A 219 13.52 -6.26 -13.37
N GLY A 220 12.95 -6.93 -12.37
CA GLY A 220 11.54 -6.81 -12.00
C GLY A 220 11.10 -5.44 -11.44
N PHE A 221 12.03 -4.52 -11.17
CA PHE A 221 11.76 -3.16 -10.71
C PHE A 221 12.29 -2.07 -11.67
N GLN A 222 12.90 -2.47 -12.79
CA GLN A 222 13.30 -1.52 -13.83
C GLN A 222 12.05 -1.02 -14.57
N ARG A 223 12.03 0.26 -14.95
CA ARG A 223 10.96 0.80 -15.80
C ARG A 223 11.08 0.18 -17.19
N GLN A 224 10.00 -0.47 -17.65
CA GLN A 224 9.85 -0.91 -19.04
C GLN A 224 9.36 0.25 -19.92
#